data_AF-A0A3M1XIY8-F1
#
_entry.id   AF-A0A3M1XIY8-F1
#
_cell.length_a   1.000
_cell.length_b   1.000
_cell.length_c   1.000
_cell.angle_alpha   90.00
_cell.angle_beta   90.00
_cell.angle_gamma   90.00
#
_symmetry.space_group_name_H-M   'P 1'
#
loop_
_entity.id
_entity.type
_entity.pdbx_description
1 polymer ?
#
loop_
_entity_poly.entity_id
_entity_poly.type
_entity_poly.pdbx_seq_one_letter_code
_entity_poly.pdbx_strand_id
1 'polypeptide(L)'
;MLGLLACTPSPAGQGPDLSRLTAPGSRQQVPARARLAVEALRDRDMQTLSQLTHPQAGLRFSPEVYVDPAQPVFPVEAVAQLLEDGQAYTWGVADGSGDTIRGTFASYYPRYVYDLDFAGADSVYYNYDHQWGNRTNNARQAYPGGVLVEYYFPAADAAAMGLDWRALRLVFLPYEGDWYLVGVIHAQWTP
;
A
#
# COMPACT_ATOMS: atom_id res chain seq x y z
N MET A 1 -15.98 -31.96 -3.57
CA MET A 1 -16.79 -31.03 -4.37
C MET A 1 -16.16 -29.66 -4.17
N LEU A 2 -15.19 -29.29 -5.00
CA LEU A 2 -14.54 -27.97 -4.91
C LEU A 2 -15.60 -26.93 -5.31
N GLY A 3 -16.05 -26.14 -4.34
CA GLY A 3 -16.87 -24.97 -4.61
C GLY A 3 -16.04 -23.99 -5.43
N LEU A 4 -16.48 -23.69 -6.64
CA LEU A 4 -16.02 -22.50 -7.36
C LEU A 4 -16.20 -21.31 -6.42
N LEU A 5 -15.08 -20.74 -5.95
CA LEU A 5 -15.07 -19.38 -5.43
C LEU A 5 -15.47 -18.50 -6.62
N ALA A 6 -16.75 -18.13 -6.67
CA ALA A 6 -17.23 -17.14 -7.61
C ALA A 6 -16.42 -15.87 -7.36
N CYS A 7 -15.60 -15.47 -8.33
CA CYS A 7 -15.08 -14.12 -8.41
C CYS A 7 -16.30 -13.20 -8.38
N THR A 8 -16.52 -12.52 -7.25
CA THR A 8 -17.47 -11.42 -7.23
C THR A 8 -16.99 -10.42 -8.28
N PRO A 9 -17.86 -9.96 -9.20
CA PRO A 9 -17.43 -9.02 -10.21
C PRO A 9 -16.84 -7.80 -9.52
N SER A 10 -15.59 -7.47 -9.89
CA SER A 10 -14.97 -6.22 -9.49
C SER A 10 -15.92 -5.09 -9.86
N PRO A 11 -16.19 -4.10 -8.99
CA PRO A 11 -16.99 -2.93 -9.32
C PRO A 11 -16.23 -1.99 -10.27
N ALA A 12 -15.63 -2.55 -11.32
CA ALA A 12 -14.97 -1.82 -12.38
C ALA A 12 -15.98 -0.84 -12.99
N GLY A 13 -15.66 0.46 -12.95
CA GLY A 13 -16.50 1.53 -13.51
C GLY A 13 -17.39 2.29 -12.53
N GLN A 14 -17.39 1.95 -11.24
CA GLN A 14 -17.98 2.83 -10.21
C GLN A 14 -16.87 3.68 -9.59
N GLY A 15 -17.04 5.00 -9.57
CA GLY A 15 -16.11 5.91 -8.91
C GLY A 15 -15.87 5.53 -7.43
N PRO A 16 -14.83 6.09 -6.80
CA PRO A 16 -14.43 5.67 -5.46
C PRO A 16 -15.56 5.83 -4.44
N ASP A 17 -15.93 4.74 -3.77
CA ASP A 17 -16.95 4.75 -2.71
C ASP A 17 -16.36 5.29 -1.40
N LEU A 18 -16.56 6.59 -1.18
CA LEU A 18 -16.10 7.31 0.01
C LEU A 18 -17.04 7.14 1.22
N SER A 19 -18.16 6.42 1.11
CA SER A 19 -19.13 6.26 2.20
C SER A 19 -18.53 5.53 3.42
N ARG A 20 -17.49 4.71 3.20
CA ARG A 20 -16.76 3.97 4.24
C ARG A 20 -15.79 4.81 5.06
N LEU A 21 -15.58 6.07 4.69
CA LEU A 21 -14.72 7.01 5.40
C LEU A 21 -15.55 7.75 6.46
N THR A 22 -15.63 7.19 7.66
CA THR A 22 -16.51 7.70 8.72
C THR A 22 -15.79 8.60 9.73
N ALA A 23 -14.47 8.51 9.83
CA ALA A 23 -13.67 9.29 10.77
C ALA A 23 -13.71 10.80 10.41
N PRO A 24 -13.65 11.71 11.40
CA PRO A 24 -13.66 13.16 11.15
C PRO A 24 -12.59 13.60 10.15
N GLY A 25 -12.97 14.45 9.19
CA GLY A 25 -12.08 14.96 8.14
C GLY A 25 -11.62 13.94 7.08
N SER A 26 -11.78 12.63 7.32
CA SER A 26 -11.23 11.59 6.43
C SER A 26 -11.74 11.69 4.98
N ARG A 27 -13.05 11.84 4.78
CA ARG A 27 -13.67 12.01 3.45
C ARG A 27 -13.14 13.21 2.67
N GLN A 28 -12.73 14.25 3.38
CA GLN A 28 -12.35 15.53 2.79
C GLN A 28 -10.84 15.60 2.49
N GLN A 29 -10.03 14.92 3.30
CA GLN A 29 -8.57 15.01 3.23
C GLN A 29 -7.91 13.78 2.59
N VAL A 30 -8.34 12.57 2.95
CA VAL A 30 -7.61 11.34 2.59
C VAL A 30 -7.56 11.10 1.08
N PRO A 31 -8.63 11.30 0.28
CA PRO A 31 -8.54 11.11 -1.17
C PRO A 31 -7.46 11.96 -1.85
N ALA A 32 -7.38 13.25 -1.48
CA ALA A 32 -6.39 14.16 -2.04
C ALA A 32 -4.97 13.82 -1.58
N ARG A 33 -4.80 13.48 -0.29
CA ARG A 33 -3.51 13.07 0.26
C ARG A 33 -3.02 11.73 -0.29
N ALA A 34 -3.92 10.76 -0.51
CA ALA A 34 -3.62 9.50 -1.17
C ALA A 34 -3.19 9.70 -2.62
N ARG A 35 -3.89 10.58 -3.36
CA ARG A 35 -3.49 10.95 -4.72
C ARG A 35 -2.07 11.53 -4.75
N LEU A 36 -1.79 12.49 -3.87
CA LEU A 36 -0.48 13.11 -3.78
C LEU A 36 0.61 12.09 -3.40
N ALA A 37 0.33 11.17 -2.47
CA ALA A 37 1.26 10.11 -2.08
C ALA A 37 1.58 9.16 -3.24
N VAL A 38 0.57 8.66 -3.97
CA VAL A 38 0.81 7.72 -5.07
C VAL A 38 1.54 8.38 -6.26
N GLU A 39 1.29 9.67 -6.50
CA GLU A 39 2.03 10.47 -7.49
C GLU A 39 3.47 10.73 -7.06
N ALA A 40 3.70 11.08 -5.79
CA ALA A 40 5.04 11.22 -5.24
C ALA A 40 5.82 9.91 -5.35
N LEU A 41 5.16 8.76 -5.12
CA LEU A 41 5.77 7.46 -5.33
C LEU A 41 6.07 7.18 -6.83
N ARG A 42 5.17 7.55 -7.75
CA ARG A 42 5.44 7.43 -9.19
C ARG A 42 6.69 8.20 -9.60
N ASP A 43 6.78 9.45 -9.14
CA ASP A 43 7.77 10.42 -9.57
C ASP A 43 9.06 10.36 -8.73
N ARG A 44 9.12 9.43 -7.76
CA ARG A 44 10.21 9.29 -6.78
C ARG A 44 10.49 10.58 -5.99
N ASP A 45 9.45 11.38 -5.77
CA ASP A 45 9.51 12.62 -5.00
C ASP A 45 9.44 12.31 -3.49
N MET A 46 10.58 11.92 -2.95
CA MET A 46 10.72 11.60 -1.53
C MET A 46 10.56 12.83 -0.61
N GLN A 47 10.72 14.05 -1.14
CA GLN A 47 10.47 15.28 -0.39
C GLN A 47 8.98 15.49 -0.16
N THR A 48 8.16 15.29 -1.20
CA THR A 48 6.71 15.32 -1.03
C THR A 48 6.22 14.16 -0.16
N LEU A 49 6.78 12.95 -0.33
CA LEU A 49 6.40 11.80 0.49
C LEU A 49 6.72 11.99 1.99
N SER A 50 7.86 12.63 2.31
CA SER A 50 8.22 12.92 3.69
C SER A 50 7.24 13.89 4.35
N GLN A 51 6.76 14.91 3.64
CA GLN A 51 5.76 15.86 4.14
C GLN A 51 4.40 15.21 4.42
N LEU A 52 4.10 14.10 3.74
CA LEU A 52 2.90 13.31 3.99
C LEU A 52 3.06 12.32 5.14
N THR A 53 4.29 12.05 5.57
CA THR A 53 4.60 11.05 6.60
C THR A 53 4.16 11.53 7.98
N HIS A 54 3.62 10.61 8.78
CA HIS A 54 3.16 10.94 10.13
C HIS A 54 4.34 11.35 11.03
N PRO A 55 4.27 12.51 11.71
CA PRO A 55 5.41 13.07 12.44
C PRO A 55 5.89 12.22 13.62
N GLN A 56 4.98 11.53 14.30
CA GLN A 56 5.33 10.63 15.42
C GLN A 56 5.42 9.14 15.02
N ALA A 57 4.49 8.63 14.22
CA ALA A 57 4.42 7.22 13.86
C ALA A 57 5.40 6.81 12.76
N GLY A 58 5.90 7.76 11.96
CA GLY A 58 6.76 7.47 10.81
C GLY A 58 6.05 6.73 9.68
N LEU A 59 6.83 6.22 8.73
CA LEU A 59 6.36 5.48 7.55
C LEU A 59 6.99 4.09 7.49
N ARG A 60 6.15 3.05 7.36
CA ARG A 60 6.60 1.68 7.07
C ARG A 60 6.36 1.34 5.59
N PHE A 61 7.31 0.65 4.99
CA PHE A 61 7.15 0.00 3.69
C PHE A 61 7.08 -1.52 3.88
N SER A 62 5.99 -2.13 3.44
CA SER A 62 5.77 -3.58 3.53
C SER A 62 5.78 -4.19 2.12
N PRO A 63 6.62 -5.21 1.86
CA PRO A 63 6.78 -5.79 0.53
C PRO A 63 5.62 -6.67 0.10
N GLU A 64 4.78 -7.06 1.04
CA GLU A 64 3.68 -8.01 0.85
C GLU A 64 2.49 -7.59 1.72
N VAL A 65 1.34 -8.22 1.50
CA VAL A 65 0.06 -7.81 2.11
C VAL A 65 0.03 -7.84 3.64
N TYR A 66 0.92 -8.62 4.25
CA TYR A 66 1.04 -8.73 5.69
C TYR A 66 2.04 -7.70 6.22
N VAL A 67 1.56 -6.84 7.11
CA VAL A 67 2.34 -5.84 7.82
C VAL A 67 3.04 -6.51 8.99
N ASP A 68 4.35 -6.68 8.87
CA ASP A 68 5.19 -7.22 9.95
C ASP A 68 5.71 -6.07 10.84
N PRO A 69 5.40 -6.05 12.15
CA PRO A 69 5.87 -5.01 13.05
C PRO A 69 7.40 -4.98 13.22
N ALA A 70 8.13 -6.03 12.85
CA ALA A 70 9.59 -6.07 12.87
C ALA A 70 10.23 -5.28 11.71
N GLN A 71 9.45 -4.92 10.69
CA GLN A 71 9.94 -4.12 9.56
C GLN A 71 10.32 -2.70 10.00
N PRO A 72 11.36 -2.11 9.38
CA PRO A 72 11.77 -0.74 9.68
C PRO A 72 10.63 0.27 9.53
N VAL A 73 10.61 1.24 10.43
CA VAL A 73 9.76 2.43 10.36
C VAL A 73 10.66 3.63 10.25
N PHE A 74 10.40 4.49 9.28
CA PHE A 74 11.25 5.62 8.94
C PHE A 74 10.62 6.93 9.41
N PRO A 75 11.33 7.76 10.19
CA PRO A 75 10.85 9.10 10.52
C PRO A 75 10.88 10.02 9.29
N VAL A 76 10.19 11.15 9.38
CA VAL A 76 9.99 12.13 8.29
C VAL A 76 11.32 12.48 7.60
N GLU A 77 12.33 12.83 8.39
CA GLU A 77 13.66 13.22 7.89
C GLU A 77 14.37 12.08 7.14
N ALA A 78 14.18 10.83 7.55
CA ALA A 78 14.74 9.68 6.85
C ALA A 78 14.01 9.40 5.54
N VAL A 79 12.67 9.58 5.51
CA VAL A 79 11.87 9.42 4.28
C VAL A 79 12.37 10.33 3.16
N ALA A 80 12.75 11.57 3.48
CA ALA A 80 13.24 12.53 2.51
C ALA A 80 14.53 12.10 1.78
N GLN A 81 15.33 11.23 2.39
CA GLN A 81 16.67 10.83 1.92
C GLN A 81 16.79 9.34 1.55
N LEU A 82 15.71 8.57 1.74
CA LEU A 82 15.70 7.11 1.66
C LEU A 82 16.19 6.54 0.32
N LEU A 83 15.97 7.23 -0.81
CA LEU A 83 16.48 6.80 -2.13
C LEU A 83 18.00 6.96 -2.28
N GLU A 84 18.59 7.89 -1.55
CA GLU A 84 20.04 8.17 -1.58
C GLU A 84 20.78 7.42 -0.47
N ASP A 85 20.04 6.84 0.47
CA ASP A 85 20.59 6.09 1.58
C ASP A 85 21.19 4.75 1.10
N GLY A 86 22.50 4.62 1.32
CA GLY A 86 23.27 3.40 1.04
C GLY A 86 23.10 2.30 2.08
N GLN A 87 22.37 2.55 3.17
CA GLN A 87 22.12 1.56 4.21
C GLN A 87 21.26 0.41 3.68
N ALA A 88 21.71 -0.82 3.93
CA ALA A 88 20.91 -2.01 3.66
C ALA A 88 20.00 -2.35 4.85
N TYR A 89 18.73 -2.58 4.56
CA TYR A 89 17.71 -2.99 5.52
C TYR A 89 17.25 -4.41 5.26
N THR A 90 16.73 -5.06 6.30
CA THR A 90 15.92 -6.27 6.17
C THR A 90 14.46 -5.85 6.08
N TRP A 91 13.84 -6.04 4.93
CA TRP A 91 12.48 -5.60 4.60
C TRP A 91 11.42 -6.66 4.92
N GLY A 92 11.84 -7.90 5.15
CA GLY A 92 10.94 -9.01 5.44
C GLY A 92 11.49 -10.33 4.91
N VAL A 93 10.59 -11.29 4.74
CA VAL A 93 10.87 -12.61 4.18
C VAL A 93 9.90 -12.82 3.04
N ALA A 94 10.42 -13.22 1.87
CA ALA A 94 9.61 -13.46 0.68
C ALA A 94 8.71 -14.67 0.88
N ASP A 95 7.44 -14.50 0.59
CA ASP A 95 6.47 -15.57 0.61
C ASP A 95 6.80 -16.65 -0.44
N GLY A 96 6.66 -17.91 -0.06
CA GLY A 96 6.97 -19.06 -0.90
C GLY A 96 8.41 -19.56 -0.79
N SER A 97 9.42 -18.70 -1.03
CA SER A 97 10.82 -19.13 -0.93
C SER A 97 11.38 -19.12 0.49
N GLY A 98 10.87 -18.24 1.35
CA GLY A 98 11.43 -18.02 2.69
C GLY A 98 12.73 -17.21 2.70
N ASP A 99 13.11 -16.61 1.56
CA ASP A 99 14.33 -15.82 1.46
C ASP A 99 14.18 -14.48 2.17
N THR A 100 15.23 -14.04 2.83
CA THR A 100 15.27 -12.70 3.42
C THR A 100 15.30 -11.63 2.32
N ILE A 101 14.35 -10.70 2.35
CA ILE A 101 14.36 -9.52 1.49
C ILE A 101 15.29 -8.50 2.13
N ARG A 102 16.50 -8.35 1.58
CA ARG A 102 17.52 -7.41 2.09
C ARG A 102 18.05 -6.53 0.97
N GLY A 103 18.23 -5.24 1.24
CA GLY A 103 18.82 -4.30 0.29
C GLY A 103 18.66 -2.85 0.72
N THR A 104 19.24 -1.94 -0.05
CA THR A 104 18.96 -0.50 0.09
C THR A 104 17.54 -0.21 -0.37
N PHE A 105 16.97 0.90 0.08
CA PHE A 105 15.63 1.28 -0.37
C PHE A 105 15.57 1.50 -1.88
N ALA A 106 16.62 2.06 -2.50
CA ALA A 106 16.71 2.20 -3.95
C ALA A 106 16.58 0.86 -4.70
N SER A 107 17.14 -0.23 -4.15
CA SER A 107 17.03 -1.58 -4.74
C SER A 107 15.67 -2.25 -4.45
N TYR A 108 15.07 -1.94 -3.31
CA TYR A 108 13.77 -2.44 -2.86
C TYR A 108 12.61 -1.79 -3.65
N TYR A 109 12.73 -0.50 -3.92
CA TYR A 109 11.68 0.36 -4.48
C TYR A 109 11.00 -0.17 -5.76
N PRO A 110 11.73 -0.49 -6.85
CA PRO A 110 11.11 -0.88 -8.11
C PRO A 110 10.41 -2.24 -8.04
N ARG A 111 10.61 -3.02 -6.97
CA ARG A 111 10.05 -4.36 -6.82
C ARG A 111 8.92 -4.42 -5.82
N TYR A 112 9.03 -3.67 -4.72
CA TYR A 112 8.18 -3.82 -3.55
C TYR A 112 7.51 -2.50 -3.12
N VAL A 113 7.62 -1.45 -3.93
CA VAL A 113 6.91 -0.17 -3.71
C VAL A 113 6.16 0.25 -4.97
N TYR A 114 6.87 0.32 -6.10
CA TYR A 114 6.31 0.90 -7.33
C TYR A 114 6.77 0.11 -8.57
N ASP A 115 6.22 -1.08 -8.76
CA ASP A 115 6.46 -1.96 -9.90
C ASP A 115 5.44 -1.77 -11.05
N LEU A 116 4.40 -0.95 -10.83
CA LEU A 116 3.37 -0.58 -11.78
C LEU A 116 2.93 0.87 -11.54
N ASP A 117 2.36 1.54 -12.56
CA ASP A 117 1.84 2.92 -12.44
C ASP A 117 0.53 2.95 -11.64
N PHE A 118 0.60 2.74 -10.32
CA PHE A 118 -0.54 2.81 -9.40
C PHE A 118 -1.27 4.15 -9.41
N ALA A 119 -0.62 5.23 -9.86
CA ALA A 119 -1.30 6.52 -10.04
C ALA A 119 -2.25 6.48 -11.25
N GLY A 120 -2.08 5.55 -12.19
CA GLY A 120 -2.99 5.31 -13.31
C GLY A 120 -4.09 4.28 -13.04
N ALA A 121 -4.26 3.77 -11.82
CA ALA A 121 -5.24 2.73 -11.53
C ALA A 121 -6.69 3.23 -11.68
N ASP A 122 -7.49 2.51 -12.48
CA ASP A 122 -8.94 2.79 -12.65
C ASP A 122 -9.75 2.46 -11.40
N SER A 123 -9.25 1.54 -10.57
CA SER A 123 -9.92 1.06 -9.35
C SER A 123 -9.21 1.57 -8.10
N VAL A 124 -9.89 2.46 -7.36
CA VAL A 124 -9.41 2.97 -6.06
C VAL A 124 -10.44 2.66 -4.99
N TYR A 125 -10.04 1.88 -3.99
CA TYR A 125 -10.89 1.44 -2.90
C TYR A 125 -10.54 2.13 -1.58
N TYR A 126 -11.54 2.40 -0.75
CA TYR A 126 -11.39 3.03 0.56
C TYR A 126 -12.00 2.16 1.63
N ASN A 127 -11.22 1.75 2.63
CA ASN A 127 -11.64 0.85 3.73
C ASN A 127 -12.44 -0.36 3.22
N TYR A 128 -12.06 -0.90 2.07
CA TYR A 128 -12.75 -2.03 1.46
C TYR A 128 -12.17 -3.33 2.00
N ASP A 129 -12.99 -4.11 2.69
CA ASP A 129 -12.57 -5.34 3.39
C ASP A 129 -12.49 -6.56 2.46
N HIS A 130 -12.17 -6.37 1.18
CA HIS A 130 -12.02 -7.49 0.24
C HIS A 130 -10.64 -8.13 0.37
N GLN A 131 -10.62 -9.46 0.42
CA GLN A 131 -9.39 -10.23 0.44
C GLN A 131 -9.03 -10.65 -0.99
N TRP A 132 -7.96 -10.09 -1.52
CA TRP A 132 -7.34 -10.55 -2.75
C TRP A 132 -6.35 -11.67 -2.43
N GLY A 133 -6.52 -12.83 -3.07
CA GLY A 133 -5.65 -13.98 -2.88
C GLY A 133 -5.73 -14.64 -1.50
N ASN A 134 -4.69 -15.41 -1.14
CA ASN A 134 -4.74 -16.33 0.00
C ASN A 134 -4.10 -15.78 1.28
N ARG A 135 -3.41 -14.63 1.20
CA ARG A 135 -2.70 -14.04 2.34
C ARG A 135 -3.60 -13.09 3.12
N THR A 136 -3.46 -13.09 4.44
CA THR A 136 -4.25 -12.24 5.35
C THR A 136 -3.79 -10.79 5.25
N ASN A 137 -4.69 -9.90 4.83
CA ASN A 137 -4.50 -8.46 4.98
C ASN A 137 -4.74 -8.04 6.45
N ASN A 138 -3.67 -7.79 7.20
CA ASN A 138 -3.74 -7.36 8.60
C ASN A 138 -3.61 -5.82 8.78
N ALA A 139 -3.69 -5.02 7.70
CA ALA A 139 -3.43 -3.58 7.77
C ALA A 139 -4.31 -2.87 8.82
N ARG A 140 -5.58 -3.28 8.98
CA ARG A 140 -6.49 -2.71 10.00
C ARG A 140 -6.11 -3.07 11.44
N GLN A 141 -5.45 -4.22 11.63
CA GLN A 141 -4.90 -4.62 12.93
C GLN A 141 -3.59 -3.88 13.21
N ALA A 142 -2.74 -3.71 12.19
CA ALA A 142 -1.46 -3.03 12.32
C ALA A 142 -1.61 -1.50 12.51
N TYR A 143 -2.66 -0.92 11.93
CA TYR A 143 -2.97 0.52 12.00
C TYR A 143 -4.42 0.74 12.48
N PRO A 144 -4.69 0.53 13.79
CA PRO A 144 -6.03 0.69 14.33
C PRO A 144 -6.53 2.13 14.15
N GLY A 145 -7.75 2.28 13.63
CA GLY A 145 -8.34 3.59 13.33
C GLY A 145 -7.83 4.25 12.03
N GLY A 146 -6.94 3.59 11.29
CA GLY A 146 -6.43 4.09 10.02
C GLY A 146 -7.44 4.01 8.88
N VAL A 147 -7.24 4.87 7.89
CA VAL A 147 -7.92 4.77 6.59
C VAL A 147 -6.99 4.06 5.61
N LEU A 148 -7.49 2.96 5.04
CA LEU A 148 -6.82 2.21 3.98
C LEU A 148 -7.32 2.68 2.62
N VAL A 149 -6.41 3.07 1.75
CA VAL A 149 -6.66 3.37 0.32
C VAL A 149 -5.92 2.34 -0.52
N GLU A 150 -6.61 1.65 -1.42
CA GLU A 150 -6.02 0.62 -2.29
C GLU A 150 -6.14 1.04 -3.75
N TYR A 151 -5.01 1.20 -4.43
CA TYR A 151 -4.90 1.36 -5.87
C TYR A 151 -4.73 -0.03 -6.48
N TYR A 152 -5.78 -0.53 -7.12
CA TYR A 152 -5.87 -1.92 -7.56
C TYR A 152 -5.82 -2.02 -9.08
N PHE A 153 -4.99 -2.95 -9.56
CA PHE A 153 -4.98 -3.41 -10.93
C PHE A 153 -5.52 -4.85 -10.99
N PRO A 154 -6.62 -5.09 -11.72
CA PRO A 154 -7.07 -6.44 -11.97
C PRO A 154 -6.03 -7.22 -12.78
N ALA A 155 -6.15 -8.53 -12.70
CA ALA A 155 -5.51 -9.45 -13.64
C ALA A 155 -5.70 -8.96 -15.09
N ALA A 156 -4.60 -8.78 -15.82
CA ALA A 156 -4.64 -8.21 -17.17
C ALA A 156 -4.95 -9.29 -18.22
N ASP A 157 -4.49 -10.51 -17.98
CA ASP A 157 -4.64 -11.63 -18.91
C ASP A 157 -5.70 -12.64 -18.43
N ALA A 158 -6.69 -12.91 -19.28
CA ALA A 158 -7.66 -13.98 -19.03
C ALA A 158 -6.99 -15.36 -18.89
N ALA A 159 -5.86 -15.59 -19.57
CA ALA A 159 -5.07 -16.81 -19.44
C ALA A 159 -4.33 -16.91 -18.11
N ALA A 160 -4.10 -15.78 -17.42
CA ALA A 160 -3.54 -15.79 -16.07
C ALA A 160 -4.57 -16.22 -15.02
N MET A 161 -5.84 -16.48 -15.38
CA MET A 161 -6.88 -16.99 -14.49
C MET A 161 -7.08 -16.16 -13.21
N GLY A 162 -6.78 -14.85 -13.24
CA GLY A 162 -6.86 -14.00 -12.05
C GLY A 162 -5.62 -14.07 -11.14
N LEU A 163 -4.49 -14.59 -11.62
CA LEU A 163 -3.28 -14.83 -10.84
C LEU A 163 -2.17 -13.79 -11.09
N ASP A 164 -2.49 -12.63 -11.66
CA ASP A 164 -1.53 -11.56 -11.98
C ASP A 164 -2.00 -10.18 -11.50
N TRP A 165 -2.97 -10.12 -10.59
CA TRP A 165 -3.39 -8.87 -9.98
C TRP A 165 -2.28 -8.24 -9.13
N ARG A 166 -2.30 -6.90 -9.06
CA ARG A 166 -1.41 -6.09 -8.22
C ARG A 166 -2.19 -4.98 -7.54
N ALA A 167 -1.74 -4.55 -6.39
CA ALA A 167 -2.25 -3.38 -5.72
C ALA A 167 -1.18 -2.68 -4.87
N LEU A 168 -1.37 -1.38 -4.69
CA LEU A 168 -0.63 -0.58 -3.73
C LEU A 168 -1.60 -0.02 -2.70
N ARG A 169 -1.36 -0.35 -1.44
CA ARG A 169 -2.15 0.10 -0.30
C ARG A 169 -1.43 1.20 0.45
N LEU A 170 -2.13 2.32 0.65
CA LEU A 170 -1.69 3.43 1.47
C LEU A 170 -2.53 3.49 2.73
N VAL A 171 -1.88 3.65 3.89
CA VAL A 171 -2.57 3.75 5.18
C VAL A 171 -2.35 5.12 5.78
N PHE A 172 -3.44 5.77 6.19
CA PHE A 172 -3.41 7.09 6.81
C PHE A 172 -3.91 7.05 8.25
N LEU A 173 -3.21 7.71 9.17
CA LEU A 173 -3.65 7.94 10.55
C LEU A 173 -3.85 9.44 10.84
N PRO A 174 -4.83 9.79 11.70
CA PRO A 174 -5.07 11.17 12.06
C PRO A 174 -4.04 11.68 13.08
N TYR A 175 -3.58 12.91 12.92
CA TYR A 175 -2.73 13.62 13.88
C TYR A 175 -3.05 15.12 13.85
N GLU A 176 -3.37 15.70 15.01
CA GLU A 176 -3.65 17.14 15.18
C GLU A 176 -4.67 17.74 14.18
N GLY A 177 -5.65 16.95 13.73
CA GLY A 177 -6.71 17.39 12.81
C GLY A 177 -6.42 17.13 11.33
N ASP A 178 -5.23 16.64 11.00
CA ASP A 178 -4.81 16.23 9.67
C ASP A 178 -4.65 14.71 9.53
N TRP A 179 -4.53 14.20 8.31
CA TRP A 179 -4.31 12.78 8.02
C TRP A 179 -2.92 12.54 7.42
N TYR A 180 -2.16 11.60 7.96
CA TYR A 180 -0.78 11.35 7.55
C TYR A 180 -0.53 9.91 7.15
N LEU A 181 0.30 9.72 6.13
CA LEU A 181 0.73 8.42 5.64
C LEU A 181 1.59 7.71 6.69
N VAL A 182 1.25 6.47 6.99
CA VAL A 182 1.97 5.60 7.96
C VAL A 182 2.36 4.26 7.38
N GLY A 183 1.76 3.85 6.27
CA GLY A 183 2.07 2.58 5.61
C GLY A 183 1.96 2.67 4.10
N VAL A 184 2.96 2.12 3.41
CA VAL A 184 2.92 1.74 1.99
C VAL A 184 3.08 0.23 1.92
N ILE A 185 2.05 -0.47 1.44
CA ILE A 185 1.97 -1.92 1.47
C ILE A 185 1.78 -2.41 0.04
N HIS A 186 2.75 -3.14 -0.47
CA HIS A 186 2.63 -3.80 -1.76
C HIS A 186 1.81 -5.08 -1.64
N ALA A 187 0.99 -5.34 -2.64
CA ALA A 187 0.13 -6.48 -2.70
C ALA A 187 0.16 -7.04 -4.12
N GLN A 188 0.38 -8.33 -4.26
CA GLN A 188 0.28 -9.00 -5.54
C GLN A 188 -0.18 -10.43 -5.32
N TRP A 189 -0.64 -11.05 -6.39
CA TRP A 189 -0.79 -12.50 -6.38
C TRP A 189 0.57 -13.18 -6.15
N THR A 190 0.53 -14.24 -5.33
CA THR A 190 1.63 -15.18 -5.12
C THR A 190 1.09 -16.61 -5.26
N PRO A 191 1.82 -17.54 -5.89
CA PRO A 191 1.44 -18.95 -5.98
C PRO A 191 1.22 -19.65 -4.64
#